data_AF-A0A7Y2RI65-F1
#
_entry.id   AF-A0A7Y2RI65-F1
#
_cell.length_a   1.000
_cell.length_b   1.000
_cell.length_c   1.000
_cell.angle_alpha   90.00
_cell.angle_beta   90.00
_cell.angle_gamma   90.00
#
_symmetry.space_group_name_H-M   'P 1'
#
loop_
_entity.id
_entity.type
_entity.pdbx_description
1 polymer ?
#
loop_
_entity_poly.entity_id
_entity_poly.type
_entity_poly.pdbx_seq_one_letter_code
_entity_poly.pdbx_strand_id
1 'polypeptide(L)'
;MSALNLNIELYAHPITFSQNKAETNAIRKVFYQMAYDKHENIKNNFFNIFNDLDDLYNKSDSYANQVRHESISQAMKFLATHEIYDMTEQQFYQNFMSDYDTWDEDFNIIASKYEAIVEKTEDSHTYRTARRKNRDKWVGYNASGQGEAFAKNITSNIGHGVFNLAAAGLNAIGDSIKKNDIFKSQSTLNQVAEGLYNIVIAAFEATIDAINSEISNKFHKYSNEETSKVEAIVEGINSGRIPEDKVLPSLIKAIQLYPYNRDTYILLLSNFGDHNRTLEAVMNYFGITSLSNEKKKIFELKRSKVSLISLDDCLVNLPILEEYAKSIGYEDFKEESNKLLEAAKKQEFEKRLSSTDFSTIAACKINIPILQEFANQIGYNSFEKDSTDILNRAIENDFKLKLGATNLTTVSACKINIPILQEFANQIGYNGFEKDSTDILNRAIENDFLLEASKYDLKSKKNLDVNISKLRSFATEIGYKKFDEWVNQIQTETKTKTAVLVSIYVIALAFGSWALDDGLEVPLAISSFMFCIILFLLGLIFPKLVLWSGERTRSRSVKLYGLLIFLSFIVAVIFID
;
A
#
# COMPACT_ATOMS: atom_id res chain seq x y z
N MET A 1 10.32 22.82 -58.51
CA MET A 1 10.44 22.78 -57.04
C MET A 1 11.57 21.83 -56.71
N SER A 2 12.65 22.31 -56.08
CA SER A 2 13.76 21.46 -55.63
C SER A 2 13.24 20.49 -54.57
N ALA A 3 13.51 19.19 -54.75
CA ALA A 3 13.15 18.15 -53.80
C ALA A 3 13.67 18.52 -52.40
N LEU A 4 12.75 18.71 -51.45
CA LEU A 4 13.08 18.86 -50.05
C LEU A 4 13.47 17.46 -49.53
N ASN A 5 14.72 17.07 -49.76
CA ASN A 5 15.29 15.92 -49.08
C ASN A 5 15.31 16.26 -47.59
N LEU A 6 14.47 15.59 -46.82
CA LEU A 6 14.53 15.67 -45.37
C LEU A 6 15.75 14.87 -44.94
N ASN A 7 16.80 15.57 -44.56
CA ASN A 7 18.02 14.98 -43.98
C ASN A 7 17.84 14.97 -42.46
N ILE A 8 17.50 13.80 -41.90
CA ILE A 8 17.57 13.56 -40.46
C ILE A 8 18.89 12.84 -40.18
N GLU A 9 19.65 13.28 -39.18
CA GLU A 9 20.88 12.62 -38.78
C GLU A 9 20.59 11.66 -37.61
N LEU A 10 21.05 10.41 -37.75
CA LEU A 10 20.93 9.38 -36.71
C LEU A 10 22.30 8.73 -36.51
N TYR A 11 22.88 8.86 -35.31
CA TYR A 11 24.25 8.40 -35.01
C TYR A 11 25.30 8.84 -36.04
N ALA A 12 25.31 10.11 -36.43
CA ALA A 12 26.18 10.67 -37.47
C ALA A 12 25.99 10.10 -38.88
N HIS A 13 24.89 9.37 -39.13
CA HIS A 13 24.51 8.90 -40.45
C HIS A 13 23.33 9.72 -40.98
N PRO A 14 23.45 10.33 -42.17
CA PRO A 14 22.33 11.00 -42.80
C PRO A 14 21.30 9.96 -43.25
N ILE A 15 20.06 10.13 -42.83
CA ILE A 15 18.92 9.39 -43.32
C ILE A 15 18.17 10.30 -44.29
N THR A 16 18.18 9.91 -45.55
CA THR A 16 17.49 10.62 -46.63
C THR A 16 16.17 9.92 -46.94
N PHE A 17 15.08 10.68 -46.94
CA PHE A 17 13.79 10.23 -47.45
C PHE A 17 13.43 10.96 -48.72
N SER A 18 12.83 10.24 -49.66
CA SER A 18 12.18 10.85 -50.80
C SER A 18 11.00 11.72 -50.35
N GLN A 19 10.70 12.76 -51.12
CA GLN A 19 9.61 13.70 -50.82
C GLN A 19 8.29 12.96 -50.57
N ASN A 20 7.96 11.95 -51.39
CA ASN A 20 6.74 11.16 -51.24
C ASN A 20 6.67 10.42 -49.89
N LYS A 21 7.77 9.90 -49.35
CA LYS A 21 7.82 9.26 -48.02
C LYS A 21 7.63 10.28 -46.89
N ALA A 22 8.23 11.47 -47.03
CA ALA A 22 8.07 12.55 -46.06
C ALA A 22 6.62 13.08 -46.02
N GLU A 23 6.00 13.27 -47.19
CA GLU A 23 4.61 13.70 -47.30
C GLU A 23 3.63 12.60 -46.81
N THR A 24 3.89 11.32 -47.10
CA THR A 24 3.11 10.20 -46.52
C THR A 24 3.18 10.22 -45.00
N ASN A 25 4.37 10.43 -44.42
CA ASN A 25 4.54 10.50 -42.96
C ASN A 25 3.72 11.66 -42.34
N ALA A 26 3.65 12.81 -43.02
CA ALA A 26 2.85 13.95 -42.54
C ALA A 26 1.36 13.59 -42.43
N ILE A 27 0.80 12.90 -43.44
CA ILE A 27 -0.58 12.40 -43.40
C ILE A 27 -0.73 11.34 -42.31
N ARG A 28 0.19 10.38 -42.26
CA ARG A 28 0.18 9.29 -41.27
C ARG A 28 0.09 9.81 -39.84
N LYS A 29 0.89 10.83 -39.49
CA LYS A 29 0.88 11.41 -38.13
C LYS A 29 -0.49 11.92 -37.71
N VAL A 30 -1.25 12.53 -38.63
CA VAL A 30 -2.59 13.04 -38.33
C VAL A 30 -3.56 11.89 -38.03
N PHE A 31 -3.63 10.90 -38.91
CA PHE A 31 -4.54 9.77 -38.71
C PHE A 31 -4.14 8.89 -37.52
N TYR A 32 -2.85 8.63 -37.31
CA TYR A 32 -2.40 7.84 -36.16
C TYR A 32 -2.63 8.57 -34.83
N GLN A 33 -2.53 9.90 -34.79
CA GLN A 33 -2.92 10.66 -33.60
C GLN A 33 -4.43 10.54 -33.37
N MET A 34 -5.25 10.70 -34.41
CA MET A 34 -6.70 10.49 -34.29
C MET A 34 -7.05 9.07 -33.81
N ALA A 35 -6.38 8.05 -34.36
CA ALA A 35 -6.59 6.66 -33.97
C ALA A 35 -6.20 6.43 -32.50
N TYR A 36 -5.06 6.97 -32.07
CA TYR A 36 -4.61 6.94 -30.68
C TYR A 36 -5.61 7.63 -29.74
N ASP A 37 -6.08 8.83 -30.09
CA ASP A 37 -7.04 9.58 -29.28
C ASP A 37 -8.36 8.81 -29.13
N LYS A 38 -8.83 8.13 -30.19
CA LYS A 38 -10.02 7.26 -30.13
C LYS A 38 -9.79 6.05 -29.23
N HIS A 39 -8.66 5.39 -29.40
CA HIS A 39 -8.30 4.24 -28.59
C HIS A 39 -8.20 4.60 -27.10
N GLU A 40 -7.51 5.69 -26.75
CA GLU A 40 -7.39 6.16 -25.36
C GLU A 40 -8.72 6.65 -24.78
N ASN A 41 -9.56 7.33 -25.57
CA ASN A 41 -10.89 7.72 -25.11
C ASN A 41 -11.73 6.50 -24.72
N ILE A 42 -11.69 5.43 -25.52
CA ILE A 42 -12.36 4.18 -25.19
C ILE A 42 -11.75 3.56 -23.94
N LYS A 43 -10.42 3.42 -23.86
CA LYS A 43 -9.77 2.85 -22.67
C LYS A 43 -10.15 3.55 -21.37
N ASN A 44 -10.28 4.88 -21.40
CA ASN A 44 -10.55 5.69 -20.22
C ASN A 44 -12.05 5.85 -19.91
N ASN A 45 -12.92 5.80 -20.93
CA ASN A 45 -14.34 6.14 -20.79
C ASN A 45 -15.31 5.01 -21.21
N PHE A 46 -14.83 3.79 -21.48
CA PHE A 46 -15.66 2.67 -21.98
C PHE A 46 -16.98 2.50 -21.23
N PHE A 47 -16.93 2.42 -19.90
CA PHE A 47 -18.10 2.22 -19.03
C PHE A 47 -18.99 3.46 -18.86
N ASN A 48 -18.54 4.63 -19.33
CA ASN A 48 -19.37 5.83 -19.41
C ASN A 48 -20.05 5.97 -20.78
N ILE A 49 -19.43 5.40 -21.83
CA ILE A 49 -19.96 5.41 -23.20
C ILE A 49 -21.02 4.33 -23.36
N PHE A 50 -20.78 3.14 -22.78
CA PHE A 50 -21.68 2.00 -22.82
C PHE A 50 -22.05 1.59 -21.41
N ASN A 51 -23.33 1.36 -21.14
CA ASN A 51 -23.81 1.01 -19.80
C ASN A 51 -23.68 -0.48 -19.48
N ASP A 52 -23.92 -1.33 -20.49
CA ASP A 52 -23.87 -2.79 -20.39
C ASP A 52 -23.64 -3.43 -21.77
N LEU A 53 -23.66 -4.77 -21.84
CA LEU A 53 -23.42 -5.49 -23.10
C LEU A 53 -24.54 -5.27 -24.13
N ASP A 54 -25.79 -5.12 -23.68
CA ASP A 54 -26.93 -4.84 -24.56
C ASP A 54 -26.77 -3.45 -25.19
N ASP A 55 -26.39 -2.46 -24.39
CA ASP A 55 -26.12 -1.08 -24.80
C ASP A 55 -24.94 -1.01 -25.78
N LEU A 56 -23.84 -1.71 -25.48
CA LEU A 56 -22.69 -1.84 -26.38
C LEU A 56 -23.13 -2.43 -27.72
N TYR A 57 -23.82 -3.57 -27.70
CA TYR A 57 -24.26 -4.25 -28.91
C TYR A 57 -25.13 -3.32 -29.79
N ASN A 58 -26.09 -2.61 -29.18
CA ASN A 58 -27.03 -1.76 -29.90
C ASN A 58 -26.42 -0.45 -30.42
N LYS A 59 -25.42 0.12 -29.74
CA LYS A 59 -24.81 1.42 -30.10
C LYS A 59 -23.52 1.31 -30.91
N SER A 60 -22.88 0.14 -30.89
CA SER A 60 -21.57 -0.13 -31.50
C SER A 60 -21.46 0.37 -32.95
N ASP A 61 -22.39 -0.01 -33.82
CA ASP A 61 -22.36 0.35 -35.25
C ASP A 61 -22.58 1.86 -35.49
N SER A 62 -23.42 2.50 -34.68
CA SER A 62 -23.62 3.95 -34.72
C SER A 62 -22.35 4.70 -34.30
N TYR A 63 -21.68 4.25 -33.24
CA TYR A 63 -20.43 4.83 -32.77
C TYR A 63 -19.30 4.64 -33.80
N ALA A 64 -19.21 3.46 -34.41
CA ALA A 64 -18.28 3.19 -35.49
C ALA A 64 -18.54 4.10 -36.71
N ASN A 65 -19.80 4.32 -37.08
CA ASN A 65 -20.17 5.25 -38.15
C ASN A 65 -19.78 6.70 -37.84
N GLN A 66 -19.86 7.13 -36.58
CA GLN A 66 -19.35 8.43 -36.18
C GLN A 66 -17.83 8.52 -36.40
N VAL A 67 -17.06 7.50 -35.98
CA VAL A 67 -15.61 7.46 -36.18
C VAL A 67 -15.25 7.42 -37.67
N ARG A 68 -16.00 6.65 -38.49
CA ARG A 68 -15.87 6.67 -39.96
C ARG A 68 -16.07 8.08 -40.50
N HIS A 69 -17.16 8.76 -40.11
CA HIS A 69 -17.46 10.10 -40.59
C HIS A 69 -16.32 11.08 -40.28
N GLU A 70 -15.86 11.11 -39.03
CA GLU A 70 -14.78 12.00 -38.61
C GLU A 70 -13.47 11.72 -39.38
N SER A 71 -13.18 10.44 -39.63
CA SER A 71 -11.99 10.01 -40.36
C SER A 71 -12.07 10.33 -41.85
N ILE A 72 -13.22 10.10 -42.49
CA ILE A 72 -13.47 10.44 -43.89
C ILE A 72 -13.46 11.95 -44.07
N SER A 73 -14.08 12.72 -43.17
CA SER A 73 -14.04 14.18 -43.19
C SER A 73 -12.60 14.71 -43.16
N GLN A 74 -11.72 14.07 -42.38
CA GLN A 74 -10.31 14.40 -42.38
C GLN A 74 -9.62 14.01 -43.70
N ALA A 75 -9.93 12.85 -44.28
CA ALA A 75 -9.46 12.45 -45.60
C ALA A 75 -9.86 13.48 -46.68
N MET A 76 -11.12 13.93 -46.69
CA MET A 76 -11.64 14.93 -47.62
C MET A 76 -10.85 16.25 -47.57
N LYS A 77 -10.38 16.67 -46.38
CA LYS A 77 -9.52 17.86 -46.26
C LYS A 77 -8.16 17.65 -46.95
N PHE A 78 -7.60 16.45 -46.87
CA PHE A 78 -6.34 16.12 -47.56
C PHE A 78 -6.54 16.07 -49.08
N LEU A 79 -7.63 15.46 -49.56
CA LEU A 79 -8.03 15.49 -50.97
C LEU A 79 -8.14 16.93 -51.49
N ALA A 80 -8.86 17.80 -50.76
CA ALA A 80 -9.03 19.21 -51.11
C ALA A 80 -7.70 19.99 -51.12
N THR A 81 -6.75 19.65 -50.24
CA THR A 81 -5.39 20.24 -50.22
C THR A 81 -4.59 19.87 -51.47
N HIS A 82 -4.95 18.77 -52.13
CA HIS A 82 -4.35 18.30 -53.38
C HIS A 82 -5.21 18.65 -54.61
N GLU A 83 -6.15 19.59 -54.47
CA GLU A 83 -7.04 20.04 -55.54
C GLU A 83 -7.99 18.97 -56.09
N ILE A 84 -8.27 17.92 -55.30
CA ILE A 84 -9.25 16.88 -55.63
C ILE A 84 -10.58 17.24 -54.98
N TYR A 85 -11.54 17.71 -55.78
CA TYR A 85 -12.84 18.24 -55.33
C TYR A 85 -14.05 17.45 -55.84
N ASP A 86 -13.84 16.55 -56.79
CA ASP A 86 -14.86 15.79 -57.52
C ASP A 86 -15.15 14.42 -56.90
N MET A 87 -14.67 14.19 -55.67
CA MET A 87 -14.93 12.99 -54.88
C MET A 87 -15.86 13.31 -53.71
N THR A 88 -16.94 12.54 -53.55
CA THR A 88 -17.81 12.62 -52.38
C THR A 88 -17.34 11.67 -51.27
N GLU A 89 -17.75 11.90 -50.02
CA GLU A 89 -17.47 10.98 -48.90
C GLU A 89 -17.96 9.55 -49.17
N GLN A 90 -19.08 9.42 -49.88
CA GLN A 90 -19.63 8.11 -50.24
C GLN A 90 -18.76 7.40 -51.29
N GLN A 91 -18.32 8.11 -52.33
CA GLN A 91 -17.42 7.54 -53.33
C GLN A 91 -16.07 7.20 -52.71
N PHE A 92 -15.53 8.04 -51.84
CA PHE A 92 -14.30 7.75 -51.10
C PHE A 92 -14.40 6.44 -50.33
N TYR A 93 -15.48 6.26 -49.57
CA TYR A 93 -15.67 5.02 -48.82
C TYR A 93 -15.80 3.81 -49.73
N GLN A 94 -16.67 3.87 -50.74
CA GLN A 94 -16.99 2.73 -51.60
C GLN A 94 -15.85 2.32 -52.54
N ASN A 95 -15.04 3.27 -52.99
CA ASN A 95 -14.00 3.02 -53.97
C ASN A 95 -12.63 2.74 -53.34
N PHE A 96 -12.43 3.14 -52.08
CA PHE A 96 -11.12 3.05 -51.40
C PHE A 96 -11.21 2.50 -49.98
N MET A 97 -11.98 3.11 -49.07
CA MET A 97 -11.94 2.75 -47.64
C MET A 97 -12.55 1.39 -47.32
N SER A 98 -13.56 0.94 -48.07
CA SER A 98 -14.24 -0.33 -47.81
C SER A 98 -13.33 -1.55 -47.91
N ASP A 99 -12.21 -1.45 -48.62
CA ASP A 99 -11.23 -2.54 -48.74
C ASP A 99 -10.38 -2.71 -47.47
N TYR A 100 -10.36 -1.68 -46.60
CA TYR A 100 -9.55 -1.62 -45.39
C TYR A 100 -10.38 -1.61 -44.09
N ASP A 101 -11.66 -1.23 -44.13
CA ASP A 101 -12.50 -1.15 -42.94
C ASP A 101 -12.90 -2.54 -42.43
N THR A 102 -12.31 -2.96 -41.31
CA THR A 102 -12.49 -4.28 -40.68
C THR A 102 -13.43 -4.28 -39.49
N TRP A 103 -14.16 -3.19 -39.23
CA TRP A 103 -14.99 -3.06 -38.03
C TRP A 103 -15.97 -4.23 -37.85
N ASP A 104 -16.54 -4.68 -38.96
CA ASP A 104 -17.51 -5.76 -38.97
C ASP A 104 -16.88 -7.06 -38.45
N GLU A 105 -15.68 -7.39 -38.92
CA GLU A 105 -14.91 -8.54 -38.46
C GLU A 105 -14.49 -8.39 -36.99
N ASP A 106 -13.99 -7.20 -36.63
CA ASP A 106 -13.47 -6.87 -35.30
C ASP A 106 -14.57 -6.95 -34.23
N PHE A 107 -15.74 -6.35 -34.49
CA PHE A 107 -16.86 -6.35 -33.55
C PHE A 107 -17.62 -7.68 -33.54
N ASN A 108 -17.59 -8.45 -34.64
CA ASN A 108 -18.31 -9.73 -34.72
C ASN A 108 -17.86 -10.72 -33.64
N ILE A 109 -16.63 -10.60 -33.13
CA ILE A 109 -16.13 -11.43 -32.02
C ILE A 109 -16.92 -11.18 -30.72
N ILE A 110 -17.28 -9.93 -30.44
CA ILE A 110 -18.12 -9.55 -29.29
C ILE A 110 -19.59 -9.90 -29.58
N ALA A 111 -20.06 -9.53 -30.78
CA ALA A 111 -21.42 -9.80 -31.22
C ALA A 111 -21.79 -11.28 -31.10
N SER A 112 -20.90 -12.18 -31.56
CA SER A 112 -21.13 -13.62 -31.52
C SER A 112 -21.28 -14.15 -30.09
N LYS A 113 -20.52 -13.60 -29.13
CA LYS A 113 -20.63 -13.97 -27.70
C LYS A 113 -21.96 -13.51 -27.10
N TYR A 114 -22.39 -12.30 -27.45
CA TYR A 114 -23.69 -11.77 -27.03
C TYR A 114 -24.83 -12.61 -27.62
N GLU A 115 -24.78 -12.87 -28.93
CA GLU A 115 -25.77 -13.68 -29.65
C GLU A 115 -25.91 -15.07 -29.05
N ALA A 116 -24.81 -15.75 -28.71
CA ALA A 116 -24.83 -17.07 -28.10
C ALA A 116 -25.54 -17.12 -26.73
N ILE A 117 -25.66 -15.99 -26.02
CA ILE A 117 -26.42 -15.90 -24.77
C ILE A 117 -27.91 -15.71 -25.05
N VAL A 118 -28.25 -14.95 -26.10
CA VAL A 118 -29.64 -14.59 -26.45
C VAL A 118 -30.30 -15.65 -27.34
N GLU A 119 -29.52 -16.53 -27.98
CA GLU A 119 -29.96 -17.57 -28.92
C GLU A 119 -30.65 -18.77 -28.22
N LYS A 120 -31.97 -18.94 -28.43
CA LYS A 120 -32.73 -20.13 -27.96
C LYS A 120 -33.69 -20.80 -28.99
N THR A 121 -33.86 -20.31 -30.22
CA THR A 121 -34.82 -20.91 -31.21
C THR A 121 -34.45 -20.68 -32.69
N GLU A 122 -35.16 -21.36 -33.61
CA GLU A 122 -35.07 -21.34 -35.09
C GLU A 122 -35.12 -19.94 -35.76
N ASP A 123 -35.52 -18.88 -35.04
CA ASP A 123 -35.49 -17.48 -35.51
C ASP A 123 -34.07 -16.84 -35.51
N SER A 124 -33.08 -17.55 -34.98
CA SER A 124 -31.69 -17.04 -34.83
C SER A 124 -30.97 -16.75 -36.15
N HIS A 125 -31.21 -17.57 -37.19
CA HIS A 125 -30.60 -17.30 -38.50
C HIS A 125 -31.16 -16.01 -39.11
N THR A 126 -32.44 -15.72 -38.89
CA THR A 126 -33.10 -14.48 -39.31
C THR A 126 -32.55 -13.28 -38.56
N TYR A 127 -32.27 -13.42 -37.25
CA TYR A 127 -31.65 -12.39 -36.41
C TYR A 127 -30.24 -12.01 -36.92
N ARG A 128 -29.37 -13.01 -37.13
CA ARG A 128 -28.03 -12.81 -37.70
C ARG A 128 -28.09 -12.22 -39.10
N THR A 129 -29.03 -12.69 -39.92
CA THR A 129 -29.21 -12.19 -41.30
C THR A 129 -29.76 -10.76 -41.33
N ALA A 130 -30.68 -10.41 -40.43
CA ALA A 130 -31.27 -9.09 -40.33
C ALA A 130 -30.25 -8.06 -39.86
N ARG A 131 -29.44 -8.37 -38.83
CA ARG A 131 -28.31 -7.51 -38.47
C ARG A 131 -27.36 -7.35 -39.65
N ARG A 132 -26.94 -8.45 -40.30
CA ARG A 132 -26.03 -8.37 -41.45
C ARG A 132 -26.57 -7.55 -42.63
N LYS A 133 -27.89 -7.52 -42.82
CA LYS A 133 -28.59 -6.73 -43.85
C LYS A 133 -28.88 -5.28 -43.43
N ASN A 134 -29.08 -5.04 -42.14
CA ASN A 134 -29.29 -3.72 -41.53
C ASN A 134 -27.98 -3.09 -41.04
N ARG A 135 -26.82 -3.73 -41.25
CA ARG A 135 -25.51 -3.11 -41.12
C ARG A 135 -25.52 -1.94 -42.08
N ASP A 136 -25.69 -0.75 -41.53
CA ASP A 136 -25.84 0.49 -42.28
C ASP A 136 -24.70 0.58 -43.29
N LYS A 137 -25.01 0.34 -44.56
CA LYS A 137 -24.07 0.62 -45.64
C LYS A 137 -23.81 2.10 -45.58
N TRP A 138 -22.56 2.51 -45.36
CA TRP A 138 -22.19 3.91 -45.28
C TRP A 138 -22.81 4.68 -46.44
N VAL A 139 -23.75 5.57 -46.11
CA VAL A 139 -24.38 6.52 -47.02
C VAL A 139 -23.93 7.89 -46.54
N GLY A 140 -22.86 8.39 -47.16
CA GLY A 140 -22.28 9.69 -46.82
C GLY A 140 -23.24 10.86 -47.10
N TYR A 141 -22.73 12.09 -46.96
CA TYR A 141 -23.47 13.28 -47.38
C TYR A 141 -23.71 13.29 -48.89
N ASN A 142 -24.98 13.22 -49.31
CA ASN A 142 -25.42 13.36 -50.70
C ASN A 142 -26.25 14.64 -50.89
N ALA A 143 -26.19 15.22 -52.09
CA ALA A 143 -26.90 16.45 -52.45
C ALA A 143 -28.44 16.34 -52.35
N SER A 144 -28.98 15.12 -52.19
CA SER A 144 -30.40 14.82 -51.94
C SER A 144 -30.81 14.89 -50.46
N GLY A 145 -29.91 15.28 -49.55
CA GLY A 145 -30.23 15.57 -48.14
C GLY A 145 -30.41 14.34 -47.24
N GLN A 146 -30.16 13.12 -47.73
CA GLN A 146 -30.26 11.90 -46.90
C GLN A 146 -29.12 11.81 -45.87
N GLY A 147 -27.92 12.29 -46.22
CA GLY A 147 -26.79 12.35 -45.29
C GLY A 147 -26.94 13.40 -44.17
N GLU A 148 -27.67 14.51 -44.40
CA GLU A 148 -28.01 15.45 -43.32
C GLU A 148 -28.95 14.82 -42.29
N ALA A 149 -29.89 13.96 -42.71
CA ALA A 149 -30.76 13.24 -41.79
C ALA A 149 -30.00 12.15 -41.01
N PHE A 150 -29.05 11.46 -41.66
CA PHE A 150 -28.18 10.47 -41.01
C PHE A 150 -27.24 11.11 -39.99
N ALA A 151 -26.56 12.22 -40.34
CA ALA A 151 -25.69 12.96 -39.43
C ALA A 151 -26.45 13.69 -38.32
N LYS A 152 -27.64 14.23 -38.60
CA LYS A 152 -28.54 14.74 -37.55
C LYS A 152 -28.97 13.62 -36.62
N ASN A 153 -29.26 12.40 -37.10
CA ASN A 153 -29.58 11.26 -36.24
C ASN A 153 -28.39 10.78 -35.40
N ILE A 154 -27.16 10.80 -35.94
CA ILE A 154 -25.92 10.53 -35.18
C ILE A 154 -25.71 11.57 -34.08
N THR A 155 -25.99 12.86 -34.37
CA THR A 155 -25.76 13.97 -33.43
C THR A 155 -26.91 14.15 -32.43
N SER A 156 -28.14 13.76 -32.79
CA SER A 156 -29.34 14.04 -32.00
C SER A 156 -29.81 12.86 -31.14
N ASN A 157 -29.37 11.62 -31.37
CA ASN A 157 -29.93 10.45 -30.69
C ASN A 157 -28.93 9.27 -30.59
N ILE A 158 -28.18 9.14 -29.49
CA ILE A 158 -27.55 7.85 -29.06
C ILE A 158 -28.64 6.89 -28.51
N GLY A 159 -29.72 6.74 -29.26
CA GLY A 159 -30.88 5.97 -28.83
C GLY A 159 -31.98 6.10 -29.85
N HIS A 160 -32.10 5.11 -30.72
CA HIS A 160 -33.37 4.52 -31.19
C HIS A 160 -33.03 3.47 -32.27
N GLY A 161 -32.26 2.44 -31.89
CA GLY A 161 -32.23 1.18 -32.61
C GLY A 161 -33.50 0.39 -32.25
N VAL A 162 -34.49 0.43 -33.12
CA VAL A 162 -35.81 -0.19 -32.93
C VAL A 162 -35.68 -1.70 -33.04
N PHE A 163 -35.86 -2.45 -31.95
CA PHE A 163 -36.43 -3.82 -31.97
C PHE A 163 -37.14 -4.16 -30.64
N ASN A 164 -38.48 -4.10 -30.65
CA ASN A 164 -39.33 -4.74 -29.64
C ASN A 164 -39.30 -6.26 -29.85
N LEU A 165 -38.23 -6.96 -29.43
CA LEU A 165 -38.26 -8.42 -29.43
C LEU A 165 -37.23 -9.06 -28.48
N ALA A 166 -37.49 -8.94 -27.18
CA ALA A 166 -37.10 -9.92 -26.15
C ALA A 166 -37.87 -9.72 -24.82
N ALA A 167 -39.09 -9.14 -24.86
CA ALA A 167 -39.86 -8.87 -23.64
C ALA A 167 -40.54 -10.11 -23.03
N ALA A 168 -40.31 -11.32 -23.55
CA ALA A 168 -41.06 -12.51 -23.14
C ALA A 168 -40.23 -13.67 -22.55
N GLY A 169 -38.92 -13.52 -22.27
CA GLY A 169 -38.15 -14.69 -21.79
C GLY A 169 -36.80 -14.48 -21.12
N LEU A 170 -36.44 -13.29 -20.64
CA LEU A 170 -35.15 -13.04 -20.00
C LEU A 170 -35.32 -12.81 -18.50
N ASN A 171 -35.35 -13.90 -17.72
CA ASN A 171 -35.22 -13.86 -16.25
C ASN A 171 -34.50 -15.13 -15.73
N ALA A 172 -33.42 -15.55 -16.37
CA ALA A 172 -32.48 -16.49 -15.75
C ALA A 172 -31.27 -15.68 -15.24
N ILE A 173 -31.07 -15.67 -13.92
CA ILE A 173 -29.94 -15.00 -13.23
C ILE A 173 -28.58 -15.32 -13.89
N GLY A 174 -28.42 -16.49 -14.53
CA GLY A 174 -27.19 -16.88 -15.21
C GLY A 174 -26.86 -16.09 -16.49
N ASP A 175 -27.85 -15.56 -17.22
CA ASP A 175 -27.60 -14.86 -18.49
C ASP A 175 -27.13 -13.41 -18.24
N SER A 176 -27.64 -12.75 -17.21
CA SER A 176 -27.18 -11.41 -16.81
C SER A 176 -25.75 -11.42 -16.26
N ILE A 177 -25.36 -12.46 -15.52
CA ILE A 177 -23.98 -12.67 -15.05
C ILE A 177 -23.03 -12.81 -16.25
N LYS A 178 -23.34 -13.70 -17.20
CA LYS A 178 -22.52 -13.90 -18.41
C LYS A 178 -22.34 -12.64 -19.23
N LYS A 179 -23.42 -11.87 -19.44
CA LYS A 179 -23.37 -10.59 -20.16
C LYS A 179 -22.46 -9.58 -19.46
N ASN A 180 -22.61 -9.45 -18.13
CA ASN A 180 -21.78 -8.57 -17.32
C ASN A 180 -20.30 -8.98 -17.35
N ASP A 181 -20.00 -10.28 -17.30
CA ASP A 181 -18.62 -10.79 -17.35
C ASP A 181 -17.95 -10.49 -18.70
N ILE A 182 -18.66 -10.67 -19.81
CA ILE A 182 -18.16 -10.29 -21.15
C ILE A 182 -17.91 -8.78 -21.18
N PHE A 183 -18.89 -7.97 -20.76
CA PHE A 183 -18.83 -6.52 -20.83
C PHE A 183 -17.68 -5.93 -20.02
N LYS A 184 -17.46 -6.44 -18.80
CA LYS A 184 -16.40 -5.96 -17.90
C LYS A 184 -15.02 -6.53 -18.20
N SER A 185 -14.89 -7.45 -19.16
CA SER A 185 -13.60 -8.04 -19.48
C SER A 185 -12.69 -7.05 -20.21
N GLN A 186 -11.41 -7.05 -19.86
CA GLN A 186 -10.39 -6.24 -20.54
C GLN A 186 -10.29 -6.58 -22.04
N SER A 187 -10.58 -7.83 -22.40
CA SER A 187 -10.60 -8.29 -23.80
C SER A 187 -11.67 -7.56 -24.61
N THR A 188 -12.89 -7.39 -24.09
CA THR A 188 -13.96 -6.64 -24.78
C THR A 188 -13.57 -5.18 -24.97
N LEU A 189 -13.06 -4.54 -23.92
CA LEU A 189 -12.61 -3.15 -24.00
C LEU A 189 -11.50 -2.97 -25.05
N ASN A 190 -10.48 -3.82 -25.03
CA ASN A 190 -9.37 -3.75 -26.00
C ASN A 190 -9.89 -3.98 -27.42
N GLN A 191 -10.78 -4.95 -27.63
CA GLN A 191 -11.34 -5.26 -28.94
C GLN A 191 -12.16 -4.11 -29.53
N VAL A 192 -12.97 -3.41 -28.72
CA VAL A 192 -13.69 -2.21 -29.18
C VAL A 192 -12.70 -1.08 -29.49
N ALA A 193 -11.71 -0.87 -28.61
CA ALA A 193 -10.70 0.17 -28.82
C ALA A 193 -9.88 -0.08 -30.10
N GLU A 194 -9.48 -1.32 -30.36
CA GLU A 194 -8.76 -1.74 -31.56
C GLU A 194 -9.62 -1.64 -32.82
N GLY A 195 -10.86 -2.11 -32.80
CA GLY A 195 -11.76 -1.99 -33.96
C GLY A 195 -12.00 -0.54 -34.37
N LEU A 196 -12.18 0.37 -33.41
CA LEU A 196 -12.34 1.80 -33.69
C LEU A 196 -11.04 2.46 -34.15
N TYR A 197 -9.89 2.03 -33.61
CA TYR A 197 -8.58 2.42 -34.10
C TYR A 197 -8.40 2.03 -35.58
N ASN A 198 -8.77 0.80 -35.94
CA ASN A 198 -8.65 0.27 -37.30
C ASN A 198 -9.48 1.05 -38.33
N ILE A 199 -10.66 1.56 -37.96
CA ILE A 199 -11.45 2.44 -38.84
C ILE A 199 -10.64 3.68 -39.26
N VAL A 200 -9.91 4.29 -38.33
CA VAL A 200 -9.11 5.48 -38.63
C VAL A 200 -7.91 5.12 -39.52
N ILE A 201 -7.30 3.96 -39.30
CA ILE A 201 -6.21 3.45 -40.15
C ILE A 201 -6.71 3.12 -41.56
N ALA A 202 -7.91 2.57 -41.70
CA ALA A 202 -8.54 2.32 -42.99
C ALA A 202 -8.71 3.64 -43.79
N ALA A 203 -9.12 4.72 -43.12
CA ALA A 203 -9.22 6.03 -43.75
C ALA A 203 -7.84 6.58 -44.18
N PHE A 204 -6.77 6.32 -43.42
CA PHE A 204 -5.40 6.66 -43.81
C PHE A 204 -4.99 5.95 -45.10
N GLU A 205 -5.10 4.62 -45.16
CA GLU A 205 -4.72 3.82 -46.33
C GLU A 205 -5.54 4.24 -47.56
N ALA A 206 -6.85 4.46 -47.38
CA ALA A 206 -7.74 4.95 -48.42
C ALA A 206 -7.39 6.36 -48.90
N THR A 207 -6.93 7.24 -48.02
CA THR A 207 -6.49 8.60 -48.40
C THR A 207 -5.27 8.54 -49.33
N ILE A 208 -4.32 7.66 -49.02
CA ILE A 208 -3.13 7.46 -49.86
C ILE A 208 -3.52 6.92 -51.23
N ASP A 209 -4.41 5.93 -51.29
CA ASP A 209 -4.89 5.35 -52.55
C ASP A 209 -5.70 6.34 -53.40
N ALA A 210 -6.63 7.08 -52.78
CA ALA A 210 -7.46 8.05 -53.46
C ALA A 210 -6.66 9.20 -54.06
N ILE A 211 -5.62 9.68 -53.39
CA ILE A 211 -4.77 10.73 -53.96
C ILE A 211 -3.83 10.16 -55.01
N ASN A 212 -3.30 8.95 -54.82
CA ASN A 212 -2.43 8.31 -55.80
C ASN A 212 -3.16 7.90 -57.09
N SER A 213 -4.48 7.65 -57.04
CA SER A 213 -5.27 7.37 -58.23
C SER A 213 -5.42 8.59 -59.14
N GLU A 214 -5.52 9.79 -58.56
CA GLU A 214 -5.61 11.07 -59.29
C GLU A 214 -4.23 11.63 -59.65
N ILE A 215 -3.26 11.48 -58.74
CA ILE A 215 -1.91 12.04 -58.84
C ILE A 215 -0.91 10.89 -58.68
N SER A 216 -0.62 10.20 -59.77
CA SER A 216 0.23 9.00 -59.77
C SER A 216 1.54 9.21 -58.99
N ASN A 217 1.79 8.33 -58.01
CA ASN A 217 2.99 8.29 -57.17
C ASN A 217 3.23 9.55 -56.31
N LYS A 218 2.19 10.33 -55.99
CA LYS A 218 2.30 11.47 -55.06
C LYS A 218 2.78 11.03 -53.68
N PHE A 219 2.19 9.96 -53.15
CA PHE A 219 2.51 9.39 -51.84
C PHE A 219 3.13 8.02 -51.95
N HIS A 220 4.11 7.73 -51.09
CA HIS A 220 4.68 6.40 -50.98
C HIS A 220 3.70 5.47 -50.27
N LYS A 221 3.36 4.34 -50.91
CA LYS A 221 2.62 3.23 -50.31
C LYS A 221 3.61 2.11 -49.99
N TYR A 222 3.75 1.79 -48.71
CA TYR A 222 4.69 0.76 -48.27
C TYR A 222 4.17 -0.62 -48.66
N SER A 223 5.05 -1.43 -49.26
CA SER A 223 4.71 -2.79 -49.67
C SER A 223 4.96 -3.81 -48.55
N ASN A 224 4.26 -4.94 -48.60
CA ASN A 224 4.55 -6.08 -47.72
C ASN A 224 6.02 -6.54 -47.87
N GLU A 225 6.60 -6.41 -49.06
CA GLU A 225 8.02 -6.74 -49.29
C GLU A 225 8.97 -5.81 -48.53
N GLU A 226 8.69 -4.50 -48.46
CA GLU A 226 9.47 -3.55 -47.65
C GLU A 226 9.40 -3.92 -46.16
N THR A 227 8.20 -4.22 -45.65
CA THR A 227 8.00 -4.66 -44.27
C THR A 227 8.73 -5.95 -43.96
N SER A 228 8.60 -6.99 -44.80
CA SER A 228 9.29 -8.27 -44.61
C SER A 228 10.81 -8.17 -44.70
N LYS A 229 11.34 -7.25 -45.52
CA LYS A 229 12.79 -6.97 -45.55
C LYS A 229 13.28 -6.39 -44.22
N VAL A 230 12.50 -5.53 -43.58
CA VAL A 230 12.82 -4.99 -42.25
C VAL A 230 12.76 -6.09 -41.19
N GLU A 231 11.73 -6.93 -41.20
CA GLU A 231 11.62 -8.07 -40.29
C GLU A 231 12.82 -9.01 -40.42
N ALA A 232 13.26 -9.32 -41.64
CA ALA A 232 14.44 -10.14 -41.89
C ALA A 232 15.75 -9.51 -41.37
N ILE A 233 15.87 -8.17 -41.40
CA ILE A 233 17.00 -7.45 -40.79
C ILE A 233 16.96 -7.60 -39.27
N VAL A 234 15.80 -7.34 -38.65
CA VAL A 234 15.60 -7.46 -37.19
C VAL A 234 15.92 -8.88 -36.71
N GLU A 235 15.37 -9.89 -37.38
CA GLU A 235 15.64 -11.30 -37.08
C GLU A 235 17.13 -11.66 -37.31
N GLY A 236 17.74 -11.14 -38.37
CA GLY A 236 19.16 -11.33 -38.67
C GLY A 236 20.08 -10.79 -37.59
N ILE A 237 19.74 -9.65 -36.97
CA ILE A 237 20.48 -9.08 -35.84
C ILE A 237 20.27 -9.92 -34.58
N ASN A 238 19.02 -10.22 -34.24
CA ASN A 238 18.67 -11.00 -33.04
C ASN A 238 19.26 -12.42 -33.05
N SER A 239 19.41 -13.03 -34.24
CA SER A 239 20.02 -14.35 -34.42
C SER A 239 21.55 -14.33 -34.56
N GLY A 240 22.18 -13.14 -34.52
CA GLY A 240 23.64 -13.00 -34.70
C GLY A 240 24.14 -13.26 -36.13
N ARG A 241 23.23 -13.31 -37.12
CA ARG A 241 23.56 -13.52 -38.54
C ARG A 241 24.19 -12.29 -39.18
N ILE A 242 23.81 -11.10 -38.72
CA ILE A 242 24.41 -9.83 -39.14
C ILE A 242 25.62 -9.55 -38.24
N PRO A 243 26.84 -9.41 -38.79
CA PRO A 243 28.03 -9.06 -38.02
C PRO A 243 27.87 -7.73 -37.28
N GLU A 244 28.51 -7.59 -36.12
CA GLU A 244 28.41 -6.41 -35.24
C GLU A 244 28.71 -5.09 -35.97
N ASP A 245 29.75 -5.08 -36.83
CA ASP A 245 30.13 -3.91 -37.63
C ASP A 245 29.11 -3.55 -38.74
N LYS A 246 28.16 -4.44 -39.03
CA LYS A 246 27.08 -4.24 -40.01
C LYS A 246 25.73 -3.94 -39.38
N VAL A 247 25.61 -3.97 -38.04
CA VAL A 247 24.34 -3.75 -37.35
C VAL A 247 23.80 -2.34 -37.62
N LEU A 248 24.60 -1.28 -37.36
CA LEU A 248 24.15 0.10 -37.56
C LEU A 248 23.72 0.37 -39.02
N PRO A 249 24.54 0.08 -40.06
CA PRO A 249 24.11 0.25 -41.45
C PRO A 249 22.83 -0.52 -41.80
N SER A 250 22.65 -1.72 -41.24
CA SER A 250 21.45 -2.54 -41.48
C SER A 250 20.21 -1.93 -40.84
N LEU A 251 20.32 -1.37 -39.63
CA LEU A 251 19.21 -0.69 -38.96
C LEU A 251 18.88 0.66 -39.62
N ILE A 252 19.88 1.40 -40.12
CA ILE A 252 19.64 2.60 -40.95
C ILE A 252 18.87 2.22 -42.22
N LYS A 253 19.29 1.13 -42.89
CA LYS A 253 18.57 0.60 -44.05
C LYS A 253 17.13 0.17 -43.69
N ALA A 254 16.92 -0.41 -42.51
CA ALA A 254 15.59 -0.79 -42.05
C ALA A 254 14.67 0.45 -41.91
N ILE A 255 15.16 1.52 -41.29
CA ILE A 255 14.42 2.80 -41.20
C ILE A 255 14.10 3.37 -42.59
N GLN A 256 15.04 3.32 -43.54
CA GLN A 256 14.83 3.82 -44.90
C GLN A 256 13.80 2.99 -45.68
N LEU A 257 13.75 1.67 -45.44
CA LEU A 257 12.79 0.76 -46.06
C LEU A 257 11.40 0.95 -45.46
N TYR A 258 11.27 0.83 -44.14
CA TYR A 258 10.01 0.97 -43.41
C TYR A 258 10.26 1.52 -42.00
N PRO A 259 10.05 2.83 -41.76
CA PRO A 259 10.43 3.50 -40.52
C PRO A 259 9.47 3.22 -39.35
N TYR A 260 8.43 2.42 -39.53
CA TYR A 260 7.39 2.20 -38.51
C TYR A 260 7.52 0.87 -37.76
N ASN A 261 8.58 0.08 -38.04
CA ASN A 261 8.89 -1.11 -37.26
C ASN A 261 9.54 -0.72 -35.92
N ARG A 262 8.83 -0.95 -34.81
CA ARG A 262 9.28 -0.56 -33.47
C ARG A 262 10.56 -1.27 -33.04
N ASP A 263 10.73 -2.54 -33.39
CA ASP A 263 11.89 -3.35 -32.99
C ASP A 263 13.21 -2.80 -33.53
N THR A 264 13.19 -2.15 -34.69
CA THR A 264 14.34 -1.44 -35.26
C THR A 264 14.86 -0.38 -34.28
N TYR A 265 13.97 0.39 -33.65
CA TYR A 265 14.33 1.42 -32.66
C TYR A 265 14.82 0.80 -31.34
N ILE A 266 14.22 -0.33 -30.92
CA ILE A 266 14.68 -1.07 -29.73
C ILE A 266 16.10 -1.57 -29.94
N LEU A 267 16.42 -2.10 -31.12
CA LEU A 267 17.76 -2.54 -31.48
C LEU A 267 18.75 -1.37 -31.55
N LEU A 268 18.35 -0.23 -32.13
CA LEU A 268 19.19 0.96 -32.13
C LEU A 268 19.53 1.42 -30.71
N LEU A 269 18.52 1.51 -29.84
CA LEU A 269 18.70 1.87 -28.43
C LEU A 269 19.63 0.88 -27.70
N SER A 270 19.41 -0.43 -27.90
CA SER A 270 20.14 -1.48 -27.19
C SER A 270 21.62 -1.57 -27.60
N ASN A 271 21.92 -1.28 -28.87
CA ASN A 271 23.28 -1.38 -29.42
C ASN A 271 24.06 -0.06 -29.34
N PHE A 272 23.40 1.09 -29.47
CA PHE A 272 24.07 2.39 -29.66
C PHE A 272 23.65 3.47 -28.65
N GLY A 273 22.65 3.22 -27.80
CA GLY A 273 22.12 4.20 -26.85
C GLY A 273 21.36 5.33 -27.52
N ASP A 274 21.26 6.49 -26.87
CA ASP A 274 20.60 7.71 -27.37
C ASP A 274 21.24 8.99 -26.76
N HIS A 275 22.56 9.02 -26.68
CA HIS A 275 23.33 10.05 -25.96
C HIS A 275 23.00 11.50 -26.36
N ASN A 276 22.71 11.73 -27.64
CA ASN A 276 22.42 13.05 -28.21
C ASN A 276 20.92 13.24 -28.53
N ARG A 277 20.06 12.33 -28.08
CA ARG A 277 18.62 12.31 -28.35
C ARG A 277 18.25 12.28 -29.85
N THR A 278 19.17 11.82 -30.71
CA THR A 278 18.88 11.69 -32.16
C THR A 278 17.93 10.53 -32.44
N LEU A 279 17.97 9.45 -31.66
CA LEU A 279 17.00 8.36 -31.79
C LEU A 279 15.60 8.85 -31.40
N GLU A 280 15.48 9.54 -30.27
CA GLU A 280 14.23 10.16 -29.83
C GLU A 280 13.68 11.16 -30.88
N ALA A 281 14.54 11.97 -31.48
CA ALA A 281 14.14 12.89 -32.55
C ALA A 281 13.58 12.16 -33.79
N VAL A 282 14.23 11.08 -34.24
CA VAL A 282 13.75 10.27 -35.38
C VAL A 282 12.44 9.56 -35.02
N MET A 283 12.32 9.00 -33.82
CA MET A 283 11.09 8.38 -33.34
C MET A 283 9.92 9.37 -33.34
N ASN A 284 10.13 10.58 -32.80
CA ASN A 284 9.13 11.65 -32.77
C ASN A 284 8.74 12.11 -34.18
N TYR A 285 9.70 12.11 -35.12
CA TYR A 285 9.43 12.42 -36.52
C TYR A 285 8.47 11.38 -37.14
N PHE A 286 8.68 10.09 -36.91
CA PHE A 286 7.82 9.00 -37.43
C PHE A 286 6.60 8.67 -36.58
N GLY A 287 6.41 9.35 -35.44
CA GLY A 287 5.31 9.08 -34.52
C GLY A 287 5.42 7.71 -33.85
N ILE A 288 6.64 7.27 -33.55
CA ILE A 288 6.91 6.03 -32.80
C ILE A 288 6.74 6.33 -31.32
N THR A 289 5.98 5.48 -30.63
CA THR A 289 5.75 5.60 -29.19
C THR A 289 7.06 5.49 -28.41
N SER A 290 7.11 6.16 -27.26
CA SER A 290 8.30 6.17 -26.39
C SER A 290 8.81 4.76 -26.07
N LEU A 291 10.14 4.64 -25.93
CA LEU A 291 10.83 3.43 -25.49
C LEU A 291 11.08 3.41 -23.98
N SER A 292 10.33 4.16 -23.15
CA SER A 292 10.58 4.27 -21.70
C SER A 292 10.66 2.90 -21.00
N ASN A 293 9.80 1.95 -21.37
CA ASN A 293 9.81 0.60 -20.78
C ASN A 293 11.06 -0.19 -21.21
N GLU A 294 11.48 -0.06 -22.46
CA GLU A 294 12.69 -0.70 -22.97
C GLU A 294 13.95 -0.11 -22.36
N LYS A 295 14.03 1.22 -22.22
CA LYS A 295 15.10 1.91 -21.49
C LYS A 295 15.27 1.34 -20.09
N LYS A 296 14.17 1.20 -19.34
CA LYS A 296 14.19 0.57 -18.01
C LYS A 296 14.68 -0.88 -18.05
N LYS A 297 14.16 -1.72 -18.96
CA LYS A 297 14.59 -3.13 -19.08
C LYS A 297 16.09 -3.25 -19.37
N ILE A 298 16.59 -2.46 -20.32
CA ILE A 298 18.00 -2.44 -20.72
C ILE A 298 18.87 -1.96 -19.56
N PHE A 299 18.43 -0.91 -18.85
CA PHE A 299 19.10 -0.41 -17.65
C PHE A 299 19.21 -1.49 -16.56
N GLU A 300 18.10 -2.15 -16.21
CA GLU A 300 18.08 -3.20 -15.19
C GLU A 300 18.97 -4.41 -15.56
N LEU A 301 19.06 -4.75 -16.85
CA LEU A 301 19.99 -5.77 -17.33
C LEU A 301 21.46 -5.36 -17.15
N LYS A 302 21.80 -4.07 -17.28
CA LYS A 302 23.15 -3.58 -16.98
C LYS A 302 23.41 -3.54 -15.47
N ARG A 303 22.44 -3.04 -14.69
CA ARG A 303 22.49 -2.95 -13.22
C ARG A 303 22.68 -4.32 -12.57
N SER A 304 22.00 -5.35 -13.05
CA SER A 304 22.10 -6.71 -12.48
C SER A 304 23.48 -7.37 -12.65
N LYS A 305 24.38 -6.79 -13.46
CA LYS A 305 25.73 -7.30 -13.68
C LYS A 305 26.78 -6.69 -12.74
N VAL A 306 26.40 -5.75 -11.87
CA VAL A 306 27.29 -5.08 -10.92
C VAL A 306 26.81 -5.27 -9.49
N SER A 307 27.74 -5.26 -8.53
CA SER A 307 27.41 -5.25 -7.10
C SER A 307 27.11 -3.83 -6.65
N LEU A 308 26.17 -3.70 -5.70
CA LEU A 308 25.84 -2.46 -4.99
C LEU A 308 25.62 -2.74 -3.49
N ILE A 309 26.26 -3.80 -2.96
CA ILE A 309 26.03 -4.30 -1.61
C ILE A 309 26.87 -3.56 -0.57
N SER A 310 28.05 -3.06 -0.97
CA SER A 310 28.96 -2.31 -0.10
C SER A 310 29.11 -0.85 -0.56
N LEU A 311 29.65 -0.01 0.33
CA LEU A 311 29.99 1.38 -0.01
C LEU A 311 30.99 1.45 -1.17
N ASP A 312 32.03 0.61 -1.14
CA ASP A 312 33.05 0.55 -2.20
C ASP A 312 32.43 0.15 -3.55
N ASP A 313 31.54 -0.85 -3.55
CA ASP A 313 30.79 -1.23 -4.74
C ASP A 313 29.98 -0.07 -5.30
N CYS A 314 29.28 0.67 -4.44
CA CYS A 314 28.48 1.82 -4.83
C CYS A 314 29.35 2.95 -5.40
N LEU A 315 30.48 3.28 -4.78
CA LEU A 315 31.39 4.32 -5.24
C LEU A 315 31.98 4.03 -6.63
N VAL A 316 32.22 2.75 -6.94
CA VAL A 316 32.71 2.32 -8.24
C VAL A 316 31.60 2.25 -9.28
N ASN A 317 30.48 1.59 -8.95
CA ASN A 317 29.49 1.18 -9.95
C ASN A 317 28.38 2.20 -10.19
N LEU A 318 28.00 3.02 -9.19
CA LEU A 318 26.93 4.01 -9.38
C LEU A 318 27.27 5.06 -10.45
N PRO A 319 28.50 5.65 -10.51
CA PRO A 319 28.84 6.57 -11.59
C PRO A 319 28.77 5.94 -12.98
N ILE A 320 29.20 4.67 -13.11
CA ILE A 320 29.13 3.90 -14.37
C ILE A 320 27.66 3.69 -14.77
N LEU A 321 26.80 3.35 -13.80
CA LEU A 321 25.37 3.18 -14.04
C LEU A 321 24.69 4.51 -14.38
N GLU A 322 25.06 5.62 -13.76
CA GLU A 322 24.54 6.94 -14.10
C GLU A 322 24.93 7.38 -15.50
N GLU A 323 26.19 7.17 -15.88
CA GLU A 323 26.66 7.44 -17.24
C GLU A 323 25.91 6.56 -18.25
N TYR A 324 25.72 5.27 -17.93
CA TYR A 324 24.95 4.37 -18.77
C TYR A 324 23.47 4.76 -18.85
N ALA A 325 22.83 5.13 -17.74
CA ALA A 325 21.45 5.59 -17.73
C ALA A 325 21.29 6.82 -18.63
N LYS A 326 22.21 7.79 -18.51
CA LYS A 326 22.27 8.96 -19.39
C LYS A 326 22.49 8.56 -20.85
N SER A 327 23.36 7.58 -21.11
CA SER A 327 23.67 7.11 -22.46
C SER A 327 22.46 6.60 -23.24
N ILE A 328 21.47 6.05 -22.54
CA ILE A 328 20.22 5.52 -23.12
C ILE A 328 19.03 6.46 -22.92
N GLY A 329 19.26 7.67 -22.36
CA GLY A 329 18.21 8.63 -22.04
C GLY A 329 17.23 8.14 -20.97
N TYR A 330 17.72 7.41 -19.96
CA TYR A 330 16.98 6.99 -18.76
C TYR A 330 17.31 7.92 -17.59
N GLU A 331 16.47 8.95 -17.38
CA GLU A 331 16.79 10.04 -16.45
C GLU A 331 16.46 9.73 -14.97
N ASP A 332 15.56 8.78 -14.74
CA ASP A 332 15.04 8.45 -13.41
C ASP A 332 16.10 7.92 -12.43
N PHE A 333 17.21 7.37 -12.94
CA PHE A 333 18.19 6.68 -12.09
C PHE A 333 19.02 7.62 -11.21
N LYS A 334 19.16 8.90 -11.57
CA LYS A 334 20.03 9.83 -10.82
C LYS A 334 19.58 10.01 -9.36
N GLU A 335 18.26 10.10 -9.14
CA GLU A 335 17.73 10.21 -7.78
C GLU A 335 17.90 8.89 -6.99
N GLU A 336 17.67 7.75 -7.65
CA GLU A 336 17.85 6.43 -7.05
C GLU A 336 19.31 6.17 -6.66
N SER A 337 20.25 6.53 -7.53
CA SER A 337 21.69 6.42 -7.28
C SER A 337 22.12 7.16 -6.01
N ASN A 338 21.67 8.41 -5.84
CA ASN A 338 21.94 9.18 -4.62
C ASN A 338 21.38 8.48 -3.36
N LYS A 339 20.15 7.94 -3.43
CA LYS A 339 19.54 7.22 -2.31
C LYS A 339 20.34 5.95 -1.95
N LEU A 340 20.79 5.20 -2.96
CA LEU A 340 21.61 4.01 -2.76
C LEU A 340 22.96 4.35 -2.12
N LEU A 341 23.62 5.42 -2.59
CA LEU A 341 24.90 5.86 -2.05
C LEU A 341 24.76 6.30 -0.58
N GLU A 342 23.76 7.12 -0.25
CA GLU A 342 23.53 7.55 1.14
C GLU A 342 23.17 6.39 2.07
N ALA A 343 22.40 5.40 1.58
CA ALA A 343 22.12 4.18 2.34
C ALA A 343 23.39 3.36 2.60
N ALA A 344 24.27 3.20 1.61
CA ALA A 344 25.53 2.48 1.76
C ALA A 344 26.49 3.18 2.73
N LYS A 345 26.60 4.52 2.65
CA LYS A 345 27.38 5.31 3.62
C LYS A 345 26.88 5.12 5.04
N LYS A 346 25.56 5.17 5.25
CA LYS A 346 24.93 4.96 6.55
C LYS A 346 25.23 3.55 7.08
N GLN A 347 25.11 2.52 6.25
CA GLN A 347 25.39 1.15 6.66
C GLN A 347 26.86 0.97 7.08
N GLU A 348 27.80 1.51 6.32
CA GLU A 348 29.23 1.42 6.66
C GLU A 348 29.56 2.21 7.94
N PHE A 349 28.91 3.37 8.13
CA PHE A 349 28.97 4.12 9.39
C PHE A 349 28.45 3.30 10.59
N GLU A 350 27.28 2.67 10.47
CA GLU A 350 26.69 1.84 11.53
C GLU A 350 27.55 0.62 11.88
N LYS A 351 28.23 0.04 10.89
CA LYS A 351 29.20 -1.05 11.10
C LYS A 351 30.39 -0.56 11.94
N ARG A 352 30.95 0.61 11.62
CA ARG A 352 32.04 1.20 12.42
C ARG A 352 31.57 1.60 13.82
N LEU A 353 30.35 2.13 13.93
CA LEU A 353 29.72 2.49 15.19
C LEU A 353 29.56 1.27 16.10
N SER A 354 29.01 0.17 15.60
CA SER A 354 28.77 -1.05 16.37
C SER A 354 30.06 -1.78 16.78
N SER A 355 31.17 -1.59 16.05
CA SER A 355 32.46 -2.20 16.37
C SER A 355 33.34 -1.35 17.32
N THR A 356 32.86 -0.19 17.76
CA THR A 356 33.65 0.79 18.52
C THR A 356 33.02 1.03 19.89
N ASP A 357 33.84 1.15 20.93
CA ASP A 357 33.35 1.36 22.30
C ASP A 357 32.91 2.81 22.52
N PHE A 358 31.64 2.99 22.87
CA PHE A 358 31.04 4.27 23.26
C PHE A 358 30.26 4.14 24.58
N SER A 359 30.61 3.16 25.40
CA SER A 359 29.86 2.83 26.62
C SER A 359 29.96 3.90 27.71
N THR A 360 31.05 4.67 27.73
CA THR A 360 31.37 5.68 28.76
C THR A 360 31.78 7.01 28.14
N ILE A 361 31.70 8.11 28.90
CA ILE A 361 32.13 9.44 28.44
C ILE A 361 33.62 9.43 28.09
N ALA A 362 34.44 8.68 28.84
CA ALA A 362 35.86 8.53 28.58
C ALA A 362 36.12 7.86 27.21
N ALA A 363 35.40 6.79 26.89
CA ALA A 363 35.46 6.13 25.60
C ALA A 363 34.99 7.07 24.47
N CYS A 364 33.89 7.79 24.67
CA CYS A 364 33.38 8.78 23.72
C CYS A 364 34.39 9.90 23.41
N LYS A 365 35.08 10.45 24.42
CA LYS A 365 36.11 11.49 24.22
C LYS A 365 37.23 11.06 23.28
N ILE A 366 37.57 9.77 23.27
CA ILE A 366 38.60 9.20 22.41
C ILE A 366 38.02 8.87 21.03
N ASN A 367 36.85 8.23 20.98
CA ASN A 367 36.35 7.60 19.76
C ASN A 367 35.44 8.51 18.90
N ILE A 368 34.79 9.53 19.46
CA ILE A 368 33.95 10.46 18.68
C ILE A 368 34.77 11.22 17.61
N PRO A 369 35.95 11.79 17.91
CA PRO A 369 36.76 12.44 16.89
C PRO A 369 37.19 11.50 15.75
N ILE A 370 37.55 10.26 16.09
CA ILE A 370 37.92 9.22 15.11
C ILE A 370 36.72 8.87 14.22
N LEU A 371 35.53 8.75 14.82
CA LEU A 371 34.30 8.47 14.10
C LEU A 371 33.88 9.67 13.22
N GLN A 372 34.16 10.91 13.64
CA GLN A 372 33.94 12.12 12.85
C GLN A 372 34.84 12.15 11.61
N GLU A 373 36.13 11.85 11.79
CA GLU A 373 37.08 11.77 10.67
C GLU A 373 36.62 10.72 9.65
N PHE A 374 36.19 9.56 10.14
CA PHE A 374 35.62 8.52 9.29
C PHE A 374 34.34 8.97 8.56
N ALA A 375 33.40 9.61 9.27
CA ALA A 375 32.19 10.17 8.67
C ALA A 375 32.51 11.17 7.54
N ASN A 376 33.50 12.04 7.76
CA ASN A 376 33.95 12.99 6.74
C ASN A 376 34.59 12.28 5.54
N GLN A 377 35.42 11.25 5.77
CA GLN A 377 36.05 10.47 4.70
C GLN A 377 35.03 9.81 3.78
N ILE A 378 33.93 9.28 4.33
CA ILE A 378 32.86 8.64 3.55
C ILE A 378 31.76 9.63 3.12
N GLY A 379 31.84 10.90 3.52
CA GLY A 379 30.84 11.93 3.23
C GLY A 379 29.47 11.66 3.86
N TYR A 380 29.42 11.21 5.11
CA TYR A 380 28.21 10.95 5.89
C TYR A 380 27.74 12.20 6.63
N ASN A 381 26.59 12.75 6.22
CA ASN A 381 26.14 14.07 6.64
C ASN A 381 25.37 14.10 7.97
N SER A 382 24.93 12.95 8.50
CA SER A 382 24.10 12.89 9.73
C SER A 382 24.91 12.76 11.02
N PHE A 383 26.24 12.87 10.95
CA PHE A 383 27.14 12.65 12.09
C PHE A 383 26.83 13.53 13.31
N GLU A 384 26.52 14.81 13.11
CA GLU A 384 26.28 15.75 14.22
C GLU A 384 25.16 15.26 15.14
N LYS A 385 24.04 14.85 14.55
CA LYS A 385 22.90 14.28 15.26
C LYS A 385 23.30 12.97 15.96
N ASP A 386 23.91 12.05 15.24
CA ASP A 386 24.27 10.73 15.77
C ASP A 386 25.28 10.83 16.92
N SER A 387 26.24 11.75 16.83
CA SER A 387 27.25 11.99 17.87
C SER A 387 26.65 12.49 19.18
N THR A 388 25.60 13.31 19.09
CA THR A 388 24.85 13.81 20.25
C THR A 388 24.13 12.65 20.95
N ASP A 389 23.46 11.79 20.18
CA ASP A 389 22.76 10.62 20.71
C ASP A 389 23.73 9.61 21.35
N ILE A 390 24.89 9.40 20.74
CA ILE A 390 25.96 8.54 21.28
C ILE A 390 26.44 9.09 22.63
N LEU A 391 26.75 10.38 22.71
CA LEU A 391 27.23 11.01 23.93
C LEU A 391 26.18 10.96 25.05
N ASN A 392 24.91 11.22 24.74
CA ASN A 392 23.82 11.16 25.73
C ASN A 392 23.67 9.76 26.35
N ARG A 393 23.79 8.69 25.54
CA ARG A 393 23.77 7.32 26.05
C ARG A 393 24.96 7.02 26.97
N ALA A 394 26.14 7.52 26.62
CA ALA A 394 27.33 7.36 27.45
C ALA A 394 27.21 8.10 28.79
N ILE A 395 26.64 9.31 28.78
CA ILE A 395 26.32 10.08 30.00
C ILE A 395 25.37 9.29 30.90
N GLU A 396 24.30 8.74 30.33
CA GLU A 396 23.34 7.92 31.08
C GLU A 396 23.99 6.66 31.67
N ASN A 397 24.85 5.98 30.91
CA ASN A 397 25.56 4.78 31.38
C ASN A 397 26.53 5.11 32.52
N ASP A 398 27.35 6.15 32.40
CA ASP A 398 28.28 6.58 33.45
C ASP A 398 27.51 6.98 34.72
N PHE A 399 26.37 7.66 34.57
CA PHE A 399 25.48 7.96 35.68
C PHE A 399 24.95 6.69 36.36
N LYS A 400 24.44 5.72 35.58
CA LYS A 400 23.95 4.43 36.10
C LYS A 400 25.03 3.64 36.83
N LEU A 401 26.26 3.63 36.32
CA LEU A 401 27.39 2.97 36.98
C LEU A 401 27.70 3.63 38.34
N LYS A 402 27.75 4.97 38.38
CA LYS A 402 27.95 5.71 39.63
C LYS A 402 26.80 5.47 40.62
N LEU A 403 25.56 5.47 40.12
CA LEU A 403 24.36 5.22 40.91
C LEU A 403 24.40 3.83 41.54
N GLY A 404 24.71 2.79 40.76
CA GLY A 404 24.80 1.41 41.24
C GLY A 404 25.92 1.17 42.27
N ALA A 405 26.99 1.97 42.22
CA ALA A 405 28.07 1.93 43.20
C ALA A 405 27.78 2.73 44.48
N THR A 406 26.67 3.46 44.54
CA THR A 406 26.35 4.39 45.65
C THR A 406 25.31 3.78 46.59
N ASN A 407 25.57 3.84 47.91
CA ASN A 407 24.62 3.34 48.90
C ASN A 407 23.40 4.27 49.03
N LEU A 408 22.21 3.78 48.67
CA LEU A 408 20.95 4.53 48.68
C LEU A 408 19.81 3.76 49.38
N THR A 409 20.15 2.82 50.26
CA THR A 409 19.16 1.90 50.86
C THR A 409 18.33 2.52 51.99
N THR A 410 18.83 3.59 52.61
CA THR A 410 18.18 4.26 53.76
C THR A 410 18.07 5.76 53.52
N VAL A 411 17.12 6.42 54.18
CA VAL A 411 16.92 7.87 54.12
C VAL A 411 18.17 8.61 54.57
N SER A 412 18.88 8.10 55.57
CA SER A 412 20.15 8.68 56.03
C SER A 412 21.25 8.59 54.98
N ALA A 413 21.37 7.45 54.29
CA ALA A 413 22.31 7.30 53.18
C ALA A 413 21.95 8.21 52.00
N CYS A 414 20.66 8.35 51.67
CA CYS A 414 20.17 9.25 50.63
C CYS A 414 20.49 10.72 50.92
N LYS A 415 20.32 11.19 52.17
CA LYS A 415 20.63 12.58 52.56
C LYS A 415 22.10 12.96 52.30
N ILE A 416 23.01 12.00 52.45
CA ILE A 416 24.45 12.20 52.21
C ILE A 416 24.77 12.07 50.72
N ASN A 417 24.23 11.06 50.05
CA ASN A 417 24.69 10.66 48.72
C ASN A 417 23.93 11.32 47.55
N ILE A 418 22.69 11.79 47.73
CA ILE A 418 21.94 12.50 46.68
C ILE A 418 22.67 13.78 46.24
N PRO A 419 23.17 14.66 47.13
CA PRO A 419 23.93 15.83 46.71
C PRO A 419 25.20 15.48 45.92
N ILE A 420 25.90 14.41 46.30
CA ILE A 420 27.10 13.92 45.60
C ILE A 420 26.74 13.42 44.18
N LEU A 421 25.62 12.71 44.05
CA LEU A 421 25.12 12.27 42.75
C LEU A 421 24.60 13.42 41.89
N GLN A 422 24.01 14.46 42.49
CA GLN A 422 23.63 15.69 41.79
C GLN A 422 24.85 16.41 41.23
N GLU A 423 25.90 16.54 42.04
CA GLU A 423 27.15 17.17 41.61
C GLU A 423 27.77 16.38 40.46
N PHE A 424 27.83 15.05 40.59
CA PHE A 424 28.29 14.18 39.51
C PHE A 424 27.43 14.32 38.24
N ALA A 425 26.10 14.29 38.36
CA ALA A 425 25.18 14.48 37.25
C ALA A 425 25.41 15.82 36.53
N ASN A 426 25.60 16.91 37.27
CA ASN A 426 25.91 18.21 36.71
C ASN A 426 27.28 18.22 36.00
N GLN A 427 28.29 17.57 36.57
CA GLN A 427 29.64 17.48 35.98
C GLN A 427 29.63 16.75 34.63
N ILE A 428 28.79 15.72 34.49
CA ILE A 428 28.69 14.94 33.25
C ILE A 428 27.56 15.41 32.31
N GLY A 429 26.77 16.40 32.71
CA GLY A 429 25.64 16.92 31.91
C GLY A 429 24.40 16.02 31.89
N TYR A 430 24.18 15.21 32.92
CA TYR A 430 22.99 14.35 33.03
C TYR A 430 21.76 15.12 33.52
N ASN A 431 20.81 15.36 32.61
CA ASN A 431 19.60 16.17 32.87
C ASN A 431 18.45 15.38 33.55
N GLY A 432 18.54 14.05 33.65
CA GLY A 432 17.48 13.20 34.21
C GLY A 432 17.44 13.16 35.76
N PHE A 433 18.43 13.76 36.42
CA PHE A 433 18.67 13.54 37.84
C PHE A 433 17.54 14.00 38.77
N GLU A 434 16.86 15.11 38.46
CA GLU A 434 15.81 15.65 39.32
C GLU A 434 14.70 14.61 39.56
N LYS A 435 14.26 13.96 38.49
CA LYS A 435 13.28 12.88 38.54
C LYS A 435 13.84 11.66 39.28
N ASP A 436 15.05 11.21 38.91
CA ASP A 436 15.66 10.02 39.50
C ASP A 436 15.87 10.17 41.02
N SER A 437 16.29 11.35 41.48
CA SER A 437 16.53 11.64 42.89
C SER A 437 15.27 11.54 43.74
N THR A 438 14.13 11.97 43.21
CA THR A 438 12.83 11.87 43.86
C THR A 438 12.39 10.41 44.00
N ASP A 439 12.54 9.63 42.94
CA ASP A 439 12.19 8.20 42.94
C ASP A 439 13.11 7.36 43.83
N ILE A 440 14.40 7.71 43.90
CA ILE A 440 15.37 7.11 44.82
C ILE A 440 14.98 7.39 46.27
N LEU A 441 14.71 8.66 46.60
CA LEU A 441 14.37 9.07 47.96
C LEU A 441 13.06 8.42 48.43
N ASN A 442 12.02 8.41 47.58
CA ASN A 442 10.74 7.79 47.92
C ASN A 442 10.88 6.29 48.22
N ARG A 443 11.70 5.56 47.45
CA ARG A 443 11.98 4.13 47.70
C ARG A 443 12.72 3.91 49.02
N ALA A 444 13.70 4.76 49.34
CA ALA A 444 14.41 4.68 50.62
C ALA A 444 13.48 4.99 51.81
N ILE A 445 12.60 5.99 51.69
CA ILE A 445 11.58 6.33 52.69
C ILE A 445 10.64 5.15 52.92
N GLU A 446 10.16 4.52 51.84
CA GLU A 446 9.28 3.34 51.94
C GLU A 446 9.97 2.16 52.60
N ASN A 447 11.22 1.86 52.22
CA ASN A 447 12.00 0.77 52.81
C ASN A 447 12.29 1.01 54.30
N ASP A 448 12.74 2.21 54.68
CA ASP A 448 13.00 2.56 56.09
C ASP A 448 11.70 2.49 56.91
N PHE A 449 10.58 2.97 56.35
CA PHE A 449 9.27 2.87 56.99
C PHE A 449 8.85 1.41 57.24
N LEU A 450 8.92 0.56 56.21
CA LEU A 450 8.54 -0.84 56.33
C LEU A 450 9.46 -1.62 57.28
N LEU A 451 10.76 -1.32 57.26
CA LEU A 451 11.72 -1.90 58.19
C LEU A 451 11.41 -1.50 59.63
N GLU A 452 11.11 -0.23 59.89
CA GLU A 452 10.69 0.23 61.21
C GLU A 452 9.36 -0.40 61.64
N ALA A 453 8.36 -0.44 60.75
CA ALA A 453 7.08 -1.08 61.01
C ALA A 453 7.21 -2.56 61.36
N SER A 454 8.18 -3.27 60.74
CA SER A 454 8.44 -4.69 61.01
C SER A 454 8.89 -4.99 62.45
N LYS A 455 9.41 -3.98 63.17
CA LYS A 455 9.85 -4.10 64.57
C LYS A 455 8.68 -4.18 65.56
N TYR A 456 7.47 -3.85 65.13
CA TYR A 456 6.28 -3.80 65.97
C TYR A 456 5.32 -4.96 65.63
N ASP A 457 4.65 -5.51 66.64
CA ASP A 457 3.55 -6.46 66.42
C ASP A 457 2.27 -5.69 66.08
N LEU A 458 1.87 -5.75 64.82
CA LEU A 458 0.70 -5.02 64.28
C LEU A 458 -0.54 -5.93 64.09
N LYS A 459 -0.48 -7.19 64.53
CA LYS A 459 -1.51 -8.21 64.23
C LYS A 459 -2.80 -8.05 65.03
N SER A 460 -2.77 -7.31 66.13
CA SER A 460 -3.93 -7.09 66.99
C SER A 460 -4.31 -5.61 67.02
N LYS A 461 -5.62 -5.31 67.07
CA LYS A 461 -6.12 -3.93 67.12
C LYS A 461 -5.50 -3.14 68.29
N LYS A 462 -5.36 -3.76 69.45
CA LYS A 462 -4.74 -3.13 70.63
C LYS A 462 -3.26 -2.81 70.40
N ASN A 463 -2.48 -3.73 69.82
CA ASN A 463 -1.06 -3.47 69.57
C ASN A 463 -0.85 -2.47 68.42
N LEU A 464 -1.74 -2.47 67.42
CA LEU A 464 -1.77 -1.44 66.38
C LEU A 464 -2.05 -0.06 67.00
N ASP A 465 -3.09 0.08 67.82
CA ASP A 465 -3.46 1.35 68.46
C ASP A 465 -2.35 1.90 69.37
N VAL A 466 -1.54 1.03 69.99
CA VAL A 466 -0.39 1.44 70.83
C VAL A 466 0.82 1.90 70.01
N ASN A 467 1.08 1.29 68.86
CA ASN A 467 2.28 1.55 68.07
C ASN A 467 2.04 2.52 66.89
N ILE A 468 0.79 2.80 66.53
CA ILE A 468 0.45 3.67 65.40
C ILE A 468 0.92 5.10 65.60
N SER A 469 0.92 5.61 66.83
CA SER A 469 1.45 6.95 67.14
C SER A 469 2.96 7.03 66.96
N LYS A 470 3.69 5.98 67.36
CA LYS A 470 5.14 5.86 67.16
C LYS A 470 5.49 5.75 65.67
N LEU A 471 4.76 4.93 64.92
CA LEU A 471 4.94 4.79 63.48
C LEU A 471 4.51 6.05 62.72
N ARG A 472 3.48 6.78 63.18
CA ARG A 472 3.09 8.08 62.61
C ARG A 472 4.17 9.13 62.85
N SER A 473 4.77 9.14 64.04
CA SER A 473 5.90 10.03 64.36
C SER A 473 7.09 9.71 63.45
N PHE A 474 7.46 8.44 63.32
CA PHE A 474 8.55 8.02 62.45
C PHE A 474 8.26 8.32 60.97
N ALA A 475 7.06 8.00 60.47
CA ALA A 475 6.62 8.34 59.12
C ALA A 475 6.72 9.84 58.84
N THR A 476 6.38 10.68 59.81
CA THR A 476 6.50 12.15 59.68
C THR A 476 7.98 12.57 59.63
N GLU A 477 8.82 11.98 60.47
CA GLU A 477 10.27 12.26 60.54
C GLU A 477 11.00 11.94 59.22
N ILE A 478 10.65 10.82 58.58
CA ILE A 478 11.26 10.41 57.31
C ILE A 478 10.48 10.91 56.08
N GLY A 479 9.33 11.57 56.26
CA GLY A 479 8.53 12.13 55.16
C GLY A 479 7.69 11.12 54.39
N TYR A 480 7.29 9.99 55.00
CA TYR A 480 6.44 8.96 54.38
C TYR A 480 4.98 9.42 54.24
N LYS A 481 4.58 9.77 53.00
CA LYS A 481 3.26 10.35 52.70
C LYS A 481 2.11 9.33 52.64
N LYS A 482 2.40 8.04 52.42
CA LYS A 482 1.40 6.97 52.28
C LYS A 482 1.00 6.33 53.62
N PHE A 483 1.25 7.02 54.73
CA PHE A 483 1.01 6.48 56.07
C PHE A 483 -0.46 6.09 56.28
N ASP A 484 -1.40 6.98 55.95
CA ASP A 484 -2.83 6.73 56.19
C ASP A 484 -3.39 5.62 55.29
N GLU A 485 -2.91 5.52 54.04
CA GLU A 485 -3.24 4.42 53.12
C GLU A 485 -2.75 3.07 53.66
N TRP A 486 -1.50 3.02 54.12
CA TRP A 486 -0.90 1.82 54.71
C TRP A 486 -1.62 1.39 55.99
N VAL A 487 -2.00 2.34 56.86
CA VAL A 487 -2.81 2.06 58.06
C VAL A 487 -4.16 1.45 57.68
N ASN A 488 -4.84 2.02 56.68
CA ASN A 488 -6.15 1.52 56.24
C ASN A 488 -6.06 0.09 55.72
N GLN A 489 -5.03 -0.26 54.95
CA GLN A 489 -4.79 -1.62 54.44
C GLN A 489 -4.67 -2.65 55.58
N ILE A 490 -3.89 -2.34 56.61
CA ILE A 490 -3.71 -3.21 57.80
C ILE A 490 -5.01 -3.38 58.60
N GLN A 491 -5.82 -2.30 58.71
CA GLN A 491 -7.11 -2.35 59.39
C GLN A 491 -8.18 -3.14 58.62
N THR A 492 -8.14 -3.14 57.29
CA THR A 492 -9.05 -3.95 56.48
C THR A 492 -8.75 -5.44 56.58
N GLU A 493 -7.50 -5.89 56.51
CA GLU A 493 -7.14 -7.31 56.65
C GLU A 493 -7.57 -7.94 57.98
N THR A 494 -7.59 -7.14 59.05
CA THR A 494 -8.04 -7.59 60.39
C THR A 494 -9.56 -7.69 60.51
N LYS A 495 -10.33 -6.91 59.75
CA LYS A 495 -11.81 -6.97 59.72
C LYS A 495 -12.35 -8.15 58.91
N THR A 496 -11.76 -8.45 57.76
CA THR A 496 -12.26 -9.48 56.83
C THR A 496 -12.21 -10.88 57.44
N LYS A 497 -11.19 -11.19 58.25
CA LYS A 497 -11.02 -12.51 58.90
C LYS A 497 -12.12 -12.83 59.92
N THR A 498 -12.70 -11.83 60.60
CA THR A 498 -13.76 -12.06 61.60
C THR A 498 -15.14 -12.15 60.96
N ALA A 499 -15.41 -11.34 59.93
CA ALA A 499 -16.67 -11.39 59.17
C ALA A 499 -16.84 -12.71 58.42
N VAL A 500 -15.78 -13.21 57.74
CA VAL A 500 -15.81 -14.49 57.02
C VAL A 500 -16.14 -15.66 57.95
N LEU A 501 -15.60 -15.67 59.17
CA LEU A 501 -15.81 -16.77 60.13
C LEU A 501 -17.25 -16.81 60.67
N VAL A 502 -17.88 -15.64 60.88
CA VAL A 502 -19.29 -15.53 61.28
C VAL A 502 -20.22 -15.90 60.12
N SER A 503 -19.91 -15.47 58.90
CA SER A 503 -20.69 -15.83 57.70
C SER A 503 -20.65 -17.34 57.42
N ILE A 504 -19.49 -17.98 57.53
CA ILE A 504 -19.36 -19.44 57.39
C ILE A 504 -20.20 -20.19 58.44
N TYR A 505 -20.21 -19.71 59.69
CA TYR A 505 -21.00 -20.35 60.76
C TYR A 505 -22.51 -20.21 60.54
N VAL A 506 -22.99 -19.04 60.09
CA VAL A 506 -24.42 -18.82 59.77
C VAL A 506 -24.87 -19.66 58.57
N ILE A 507 -24.03 -19.80 57.54
CA ILE A 507 -24.31 -20.66 56.38
C ILE A 507 -24.38 -22.13 56.80
N ALA A 508 -23.47 -22.60 57.67
CA ALA A 508 -23.47 -23.97 58.18
C ALA A 508 -24.71 -24.30 59.03
N LEU A 509 -25.20 -23.35 59.84
CA LEU A 509 -26.44 -23.50 60.60
C LEU A 509 -27.68 -23.57 59.70
N ALA A 510 -27.76 -22.70 58.69
CA ALA A 510 -28.89 -22.69 57.74
C ALA A 510 -28.96 -23.97 56.90
N PHE A 511 -27.81 -24.47 56.42
CA PHE A 511 -27.75 -25.75 55.69
C PHE A 511 -28.07 -26.95 56.58
N GLY A 512 -27.61 -26.93 57.83
CA GLY A 512 -27.86 -28.00 58.80
C GLY A 512 -29.32 -28.11 59.24
N SER A 513 -30.04 -26.97 59.34
CA SER A 513 -31.48 -26.96 59.61
C SER A 513 -32.33 -27.36 58.40
N TRP A 514 -31.87 -27.10 57.17
CA TRP A 514 -32.58 -27.49 55.95
C TRP A 514 -32.42 -28.98 55.59
N ALA A 515 -31.30 -29.60 55.98
CA ALA A 515 -30.99 -31.00 55.65
C ALA A 515 -31.60 -32.05 56.61
N LEU A 516 -32.37 -31.65 57.63
CA LEU A 516 -32.91 -32.52 58.69
C LEU A 516 -34.45 -32.49 58.77
N ASP A 517 -35.11 -32.48 57.61
CA ASP A 517 -36.58 -32.67 57.51
C ASP A 517 -37.00 -34.14 57.71
N ASP A 518 -36.05 -35.08 57.85
CA ASP A 518 -36.32 -36.50 58.09
C ASP A 518 -35.88 -36.95 59.49
N GLY A 519 -36.79 -36.82 60.46
CA GLY A 519 -36.98 -37.83 61.51
C GLY A 519 -35.91 -38.04 62.59
N LEU A 520 -35.06 -37.05 62.92
CA LEU A 520 -34.20 -37.10 64.11
C LEU A 520 -34.74 -36.18 65.22
N GLU A 521 -35.12 -36.74 66.37
CA GLU A 521 -35.80 -36.04 67.49
C GLU A 521 -34.93 -34.99 68.27
N VAL A 522 -33.81 -34.51 67.71
CA VAL A 522 -33.10 -33.35 68.28
C VAL A 522 -32.66 -32.41 67.16
N PRO A 523 -33.27 -31.21 67.03
CA PRO A 523 -32.89 -30.24 66.00
C PRO A 523 -31.40 -29.86 66.09
N LEU A 524 -30.70 -29.81 64.95
CA LEU A 524 -29.29 -29.41 64.85
C LEU A 524 -29.01 -28.02 65.45
N ALA A 525 -30.04 -27.17 65.52
CA ALA A 525 -30.01 -25.88 66.19
C ALA A 525 -29.79 -26.03 67.71
N ILE A 526 -30.39 -27.05 68.36
CA ILE A 526 -30.24 -27.30 69.80
C ILE A 526 -28.86 -27.88 70.11
N SER A 527 -28.34 -28.80 69.29
CA SER A 527 -26.98 -29.34 69.47
C SER A 527 -25.90 -28.28 69.22
N SER A 528 -26.07 -27.43 68.20
CA SER A 528 -25.17 -26.29 67.94
C SER A 528 -25.26 -25.20 69.02
N PHE A 529 -26.45 -24.96 69.56
CA PHE A 529 -26.65 -24.07 70.71
C PHE A 529 -25.95 -24.59 71.96
N MET A 530 -26.10 -25.88 72.28
CA MET A 530 -25.40 -26.52 73.41
C MET A 530 -23.89 -26.50 73.22
N PHE A 531 -23.40 -26.74 72.01
CA PHE A 531 -21.97 -26.63 71.67
C PHE A 531 -21.46 -25.18 71.83
N CYS A 532 -22.22 -24.18 71.40
CA CYS A 532 -21.87 -22.77 71.59
C CYS A 532 -21.90 -22.35 73.06
N ILE A 533 -22.80 -22.89 73.88
CA ILE A 533 -22.80 -22.68 75.34
C ILE A 533 -21.55 -23.29 75.95
N ILE A 534 -21.18 -24.51 75.55
CA ILE A 534 -19.96 -25.17 76.03
C ILE A 534 -18.72 -24.36 75.66
N LEU A 535 -18.64 -23.87 74.41
CA LEU A 535 -17.54 -23.01 73.96
C LEU A 535 -17.57 -21.61 74.61
N PHE A 536 -18.74 -21.07 74.92
CA PHE A 536 -18.91 -19.83 75.69
C PHE A 536 -18.40 -19.98 77.12
N LEU A 537 -18.77 -21.05 77.81
CA LEU A 537 -18.32 -21.37 79.17
C LEU A 537 -16.82 -21.69 79.20
N LEU A 538 -16.33 -22.48 78.24
CA LEU A 538 -14.89 -22.73 78.07
C LEU A 538 -14.14 -21.46 77.71
N GLY A 539 -14.73 -20.54 76.94
CA GLY A 539 -14.15 -19.25 76.59
C GLY A 539 -14.11 -18.27 77.76
N LEU A 540 -15.06 -18.38 78.70
CA LEU A 540 -15.04 -17.66 79.97
C LEU A 540 -13.93 -18.15 80.90
N ILE A 541 -13.61 -19.44 80.89
CA ILE A 541 -12.59 -20.01 81.78
C ILE A 541 -11.20 -19.93 81.13
N PHE A 542 -11.10 -20.41 79.88
CA PHE A 542 -9.89 -20.56 79.06
C PHE A 542 -10.06 -19.93 77.67
N PRO A 543 -10.06 -18.60 77.54
CA PRO A 543 -10.29 -17.91 76.27
C PRO A 543 -9.26 -18.27 75.17
N LYS A 544 -8.08 -18.76 75.56
CA LYS A 544 -7.02 -19.17 74.62
C LYS A 544 -7.30 -20.48 73.86
N LEU A 545 -8.13 -21.36 74.43
CA LEU A 545 -8.48 -22.66 73.87
C LEU A 545 -9.57 -22.55 72.80
N VAL A 546 -10.43 -21.53 72.90
CA VAL A 546 -11.67 -21.44 72.13
C VAL A 546 -11.56 -20.39 71.00
N LEU A 547 -10.76 -19.33 71.18
CA LEU A 547 -10.60 -18.26 70.18
C LEU A 547 -9.42 -18.51 69.24
N TRP A 548 -9.72 -18.66 67.94
CA TRP A 548 -8.71 -18.93 66.91
C TRP A 548 -8.13 -17.67 66.23
N SER A 549 -8.68 -16.47 66.47
CA SER A 549 -8.12 -15.22 65.93
C SER A 549 -8.14 -14.03 66.92
N GLY A 550 -7.07 -13.23 66.91
CA GLY A 550 -6.92 -11.99 67.68
C GLY A 550 -6.61 -12.16 69.17
N GLU A 551 -6.73 -11.06 69.93
CA GLU A 551 -6.54 -11.07 71.38
C GLU A 551 -7.54 -12.00 72.07
N ARG A 552 -7.01 -13.02 72.75
CA ARG A 552 -7.76 -14.11 73.37
C ARG A 552 -8.20 -13.76 74.79
N THR A 553 -9.14 -12.81 74.90
CA THR A 553 -9.66 -12.31 76.18
C THR A 553 -11.06 -12.85 76.48
N ARG A 554 -11.38 -13.02 77.77
CA ARG A 554 -12.72 -13.46 78.22
C ARG A 554 -13.84 -12.60 77.64
N SER A 555 -13.64 -11.28 77.59
CA SER A 555 -14.62 -10.33 77.01
C SER A 555 -14.92 -10.61 75.54
N ARG A 556 -13.91 -11.06 74.76
CA ARG A 556 -14.08 -11.35 73.33
C ARG A 556 -14.78 -12.68 73.10
N SER A 557 -14.50 -13.69 73.94
CA SER A 557 -15.26 -14.94 73.98
C SER A 557 -16.73 -14.68 74.30
N VAL A 558 -17.03 -13.79 75.26
CA VAL A 558 -18.40 -13.40 75.59
C VAL A 558 -19.10 -12.74 74.41
N LYS A 559 -18.44 -11.79 73.73
CA LYS A 559 -19.04 -11.10 72.58
C LYS A 559 -19.25 -12.04 71.40
N LEU A 560 -18.27 -12.88 71.05
CA LEU A 560 -18.35 -13.77 69.90
C LEU A 560 -19.35 -14.90 70.13
N TYR A 561 -19.16 -15.70 71.17
CA TYR A 561 -20.06 -16.83 71.44
C TYR A 561 -21.41 -16.38 71.96
N GLY A 562 -21.51 -15.26 72.67
CA GLY A 562 -22.81 -14.66 73.02
C GLY A 562 -23.60 -14.24 71.77
N LEU A 563 -22.93 -13.66 70.76
CA LEU A 563 -23.56 -13.36 69.47
C LEU A 563 -23.97 -14.64 68.71
N LEU A 564 -23.12 -15.66 68.70
CA LEU A 564 -23.42 -16.94 68.03
C LEU A 564 -24.57 -17.70 68.71
N ILE A 565 -24.66 -17.68 70.05
CA ILE A 565 -25.78 -18.22 70.84
C ILE A 565 -27.07 -17.46 70.50
N PHE A 566 -27.01 -16.14 70.43
CA PHE A 566 -28.16 -15.30 70.07
C PHE A 566 -28.64 -15.58 68.64
N LEU A 567 -27.71 -15.71 67.69
CA LEU A 567 -28.01 -16.09 66.30
C LEU A 567 -28.59 -17.51 66.19
N SER A 568 -28.08 -18.47 66.98
CA SER A 568 -28.67 -19.82 67.04
C SER A 568 -30.12 -19.79 67.56
N PHE A 569 -30.46 -18.88 68.49
CA PHE A 569 -31.84 -18.66 68.92
C PHE A 569 -32.73 -18.11 67.80
N ILE A 570 -32.25 -17.13 67.05
CA ILE A 570 -32.99 -16.55 65.91
C ILE A 570 -33.26 -17.62 64.85
N VAL A 571 -32.25 -18.42 64.48
CA VAL A 571 -32.41 -19.50 63.50
C VAL A 571 -33.32 -20.61 64.03
N ALA A 572 -33.23 -20.99 65.31
CA ALA A 572 -34.14 -21.97 65.91
C ALA A 572 -35.61 -21.49 65.89
N VAL A 573 -35.86 -20.21 66.20
CA VAL A 573 -37.21 -19.64 66.17
C VAL A 573 -37.77 -19.54 64.75
N ILE A 574 -36.95 -19.22 63.74
CA ILE A 574 -37.39 -19.12 62.34
C ILE A 574 -37.78 -20.49 61.74
N PHE A 575 -37.25 -21.59 62.25
CA PHE A 575 -37.49 -22.95 61.72
C PHE A 575 -38.39 -23.83 62.62
N ILE A 576 -38.94 -23.29 63.72
CA ILE A 576 -39.87 -23.99 64.62
C ILE A 576 -41.35 -23.57 64.40
N ASP A 577 -41.61 -22.62 63.49
CA ASP A 577 -42.96 -22.29 62.99
C ASP A 577 -43.26 -22.93 61.62
#